data_AF-A0A4S8I1R2-F1
#
_entry.id   AF-A0A4S8I1R2-F1
#
_cell.length_a   1.000
_cell.length_b   1.000
_cell.length_c   1.000
_cell.angle_alpha   90.00
_cell.angle_beta   90.00
_cell.angle_gamma   90.00
#
_symmetry.space_group_name_H-M   'P 1'
#
loop_
_entity.id
_entity.type
_entity.pdbx_description
1 polymer ?
#
loop_
_entity_poly.entity_id
_entity_poly.type
_entity_poly.pdbx_seq_one_letter_code
_entity_poly.pdbx_strand_id
1 'polypeptide(L)'
;MKKQELTHQQSAIINSSGDLRINAVAGSGKTTTIIEYAASRPANARILYLAFNKSVKLEAVRKFSDYGLTNTKVETAHSLAYKHIVFQHNYKVKAQGYKISEICQLLGIRGNGEKHAEFVIANHINKFVTYFCNSDKAKVQDLNYLDTMVDVNAKAFVKSFYKFIEDGTRVLLAKMDRGEIEITHDFYLKKFQLSNPALPYDYILFDEAQDASAAMLDVFKKQKATKVIVGDTHQQIYSWRHAVNSLDKTDFDTLQLSSSFRFTQDIANLATEIISWKNHLFECKPVAIDGKGTGKREVVKATIARTNLGLLLNAIDFITDNSKVKHIYFEGNISSYMYADDGASLYDVLSLYNGNHDRIRDQLVGSMKDIDDLEEYVEKTEDHQLATMIEIVREYGNEVHGIIKSLKELHTGDEDRSKAEMIFSTVHRSKGMEYDVVYLVNDFLSEGKLKDLKEKHKNDKSGAFDVARLNEEINLLYVAITRTRNKLHIPEALVPKDFPASSQIIKVKTRESNPEYNSFSSEKKSGSKQSPATKKQIVKPKEKAYTVIQRRETNKDAYKPWTPEQDYELKEIYDNGTPISRIAAHLGRTKGAVISRLKKLNHYFDDL
;
A
#
# COMPACT_ATOMS: atom_id res chain seq x y z
N MET A 1 -5.51 -19.38 -31.43
CA MET A 1 -6.24 -19.58 -30.14
C MET A 1 -7.61 -20.18 -30.45
N LYS A 2 -8.13 -21.12 -29.64
CA LYS A 2 -9.56 -21.51 -29.73
C LYS A 2 -10.39 -20.26 -29.46
N LYS A 3 -11.33 -19.91 -30.35
CA LYS A 3 -12.27 -18.79 -30.17
C LYS A 3 -13.01 -19.05 -28.85
N GLN A 4 -12.71 -18.26 -27.83
CA GLN A 4 -13.34 -18.39 -26.53
C GLN A 4 -14.79 -17.91 -26.69
N GLU A 5 -15.76 -18.65 -26.15
CA GLU A 5 -17.16 -18.25 -26.24
C GLU A 5 -17.37 -16.97 -25.44
N LEU A 6 -17.72 -15.88 -26.14
CA LEU A 6 -17.91 -14.57 -25.52
C LEU A 6 -19.24 -14.54 -24.77
N THR A 7 -19.26 -13.90 -23.61
CA THR A 7 -20.53 -13.67 -22.91
C THR A 7 -21.39 -12.66 -23.68
N HIS A 8 -22.69 -12.61 -23.34
CA HIS A 8 -23.60 -11.60 -23.89
C HIS A 8 -23.10 -10.17 -23.59
N GLN A 9 -22.57 -9.94 -22.39
CA GLN A 9 -21.98 -8.65 -22.00
C GLN A 9 -20.74 -8.29 -22.81
N GLN A 10 -19.82 -9.25 -23.01
CA GLN A 10 -18.65 -9.04 -23.88
C GLN A 10 -19.06 -8.73 -25.31
N SER A 11 -20.05 -9.46 -25.84
CA SER A 11 -20.60 -9.24 -27.18
C SER A 11 -21.24 -7.85 -27.32
N ALA A 12 -22.00 -7.41 -26.32
CA ALA A 12 -22.59 -6.06 -26.30
C ALA A 12 -21.51 -4.97 -26.31
N ILE A 13 -20.43 -5.16 -25.54
CA ILE A 13 -19.27 -4.24 -25.54
C ILE A 13 -18.61 -4.21 -26.92
N ILE A 14 -18.34 -5.36 -27.52
CA ILE A 14 -17.69 -5.47 -28.82
C ILE A 14 -18.55 -4.79 -29.90
N ASN A 15 -19.87 -4.92 -29.84
CA ASN A 15 -20.77 -4.32 -30.83
C ASN A 15 -21.08 -2.83 -30.57
N SER A 16 -20.60 -2.25 -29.47
CA SER A 16 -20.82 -0.85 -29.14
C SER A 16 -20.06 0.12 -30.07
N SER A 17 -20.54 1.37 -30.09
CA SER A 17 -19.98 2.48 -30.84
C SER A 17 -19.92 3.73 -29.98
N GLY A 18 -18.98 4.63 -30.26
CA GLY A 18 -18.81 5.86 -29.49
C GLY A 18 -18.03 5.66 -28.20
N ASP A 19 -17.99 6.71 -27.38
CA ASP A 19 -17.27 6.69 -26.11
C ASP A 19 -17.97 5.75 -25.12
N LEU A 20 -17.19 4.88 -24.47
CA LEU A 20 -17.72 3.80 -23.65
C LEU A 20 -16.99 3.70 -22.31
N ARG A 21 -17.77 3.51 -21.24
CA ARG A 21 -17.29 3.07 -19.93
C ARG A 21 -17.64 1.61 -19.71
N ILE A 22 -16.64 0.80 -19.39
CA ILE A 22 -16.82 -0.60 -19.01
C ILE A 22 -16.48 -0.72 -17.53
N ASN A 23 -17.50 -0.91 -16.70
CA ASN A 23 -17.30 -1.30 -15.32
C ASN A 23 -17.32 -2.83 -15.21
N ALA A 24 -16.30 -3.39 -14.59
CA ALA A 24 -16.03 -4.80 -14.63
C ALA A 24 -15.70 -5.31 -13.24
N VAL A 25 -16.00 -6.57 -12.95
CA VAL A 25 -15.61 -7.21 -11.69
C VAL A 25 -14.23 -7.87 -11.80
N ALA A 26 -13.63 -8.22 -10.67
CA ALA A 26 -12.39 -8.99 -10.64
C ALA A 26 -12.47 -10.28 -11.47
N GLY A 27 -11.45 -10.56 -12.30
CA GLY A 27 -11.37 -11.80 -13.06
C GLY A 27 -12.33 -11.89 -14.26
N SER A 28 -12.96 -10.80 -14.68
CA SER A 28 -13.96 -10.77 -15.75
C SER A 28 -13.44 -10.81 -17.19
N GLY A 29 -12.12 -10.87 -17.38
CA GLY A 29 -11.53 -10.88 -18.71
C GLY A 29 -11.49 -9.52 -19.39
N LYS A 30 -11.41 -8.41 -18.62
CA LYS A 30 -11.32 -7.02 -19.12
C LYS A 30 -10.39 -6.87 -20.34
N THR A 31 -9.11 -7.24 -20.18
CA THR A 31 -8.12 -7.12 -21.25
C THR A 31 -8.47 -7.98 -22.47
N THR A 32 -9.03 -9.18 -22.28
CA THR A 32 -9.51 -10.03 -23.39
C THR A 32 -10.66 -9.35 -24.13
N THR A 33 -11.63 -8.78 -23.40
CA THR A 33 -12.73 -8.02 -24.01
C THR A 33 -12.23 -6.81 -24.79
N ILE A 34 -11.22 -6.09 -24.29
CA ILE A 34 -10.60 -4.96 -24.99
C ILE A 34 -9.88 -5.41 -26.26
N ILE A 35 -9.19 -6.56 -26.24
CA ILE A 35 -8.52 -7.13 -27.42
C ILE A 35 -9.56 -7.48 -28.49
N GLU A 36 -10.65 -8.15 -28.13
CA GLU A 36 -11.74 -8.48 -29.06
C GLU A 36 -12.44 -7.21 -29.58
N TYR A 37 -12.62 -6.20 -28.73
CA TYR A 37 -13.11 -4.88 -29.15
C TYR A 37 -12.18 -4.26 -30.21
N ALA A 38 -10.87 -4.23 -29.95
CA ALA A 38 -9.88 -3.72 -30.90
C ALA A 38 -9.87 -4.51 -32.22
N ALA A 39 -9.97 -5.84 -32.15
CA ALA A 39 -10.02 -6.72 -33.31
C ALA A 39 -11.24 -6.50 -34.20
N SER A 40 -12.37 -6.10 -33.60
CA SER A 40 -13.60 -5.79 -34.35
C SER A 40 -13.60 -4.41 -35.03
N ARG A 41 -12.60 -3.56 -34.77
CA ARG A 41 -12.49 -2.25 -35.41
C ARG A 41 -11.89 -2.38 -36.83
N PRO A 42 -12.08 -1.38 -37.71
CA PRO A 42 -11.47 -1.40 -39.04
C PRO A 42 -9.96 -1.65 -39.01
N ALA A 43 -9.45 -2.49 -39.91
CA ALA A 43 -8.05 -2.90 -39.91
C ALA A 43 -7.06 -1.72 -40.11
N ASN A 44 -7.51 -0.64 -40.77
CA ASN A 44 -6.73 0.58 -40.97
C ASN A 44 -6.85 1.59 -39.81
N ALA A 45 -7.70 1.34 -38.81
CA ALA A 45 -7.83 2.21 -37.65
C ALA A 45 -6.56 2.15 -36.80
N ARG A 46 -6.12 3.31 -36.31
CA ARG A 46 -5.00 3.43 -35.37
C ARG A 46 -5.53 3.38 -33.96
N ILE A 47 -5.14 2.35 -33.22
CA ILE A 47 -5.63 2.11 -31.86
C ILE A 47 -4.48 2.34 -30.88
N LEU A 48 -4.74 3.10 -29.81
CA LEU A 48 -3.84 3.23 -28.67
C LEU A 48 -4.45 2.50 -27.48
N TYR A 49 -3.77 1.47 -26.99
CA TYR A 49 -4.06 0.86 -25.69
C TYR A 49 -3.17 1.49 -24.62
N LEU A 50 -3.80 2.07 -23.60
CA LEU A 50 -3.18 2.64 -22.42
C LEU A 50 -3.29 1.67 -21.24
N ALA A 51 -2.15 1.09 -20.86
CA ALA A 51 -2.01 0.31 -19.64
C ALA A 51 -1.71 1.23 -18.45
N PHE A 52 -2.24 0.91 -17.27
CA PHE A 52 -1.93 1.63 -16.04
C PHE A 52 -0.45 1.52 -15.63
N ASN A 53 0.12 0.32 -15.69
CA ASN A 53 1.49 0.05 -15.23
C ASN A 53 2.30 -0.81 -16.22
N LYS A 54 3.60 -1.00 -15.93
CA LYS A 54 4.53 -1.73 -16.82
C LYS A 54 4.18 -3.21 -16.96
N SER A 55 3.74 -3.89 -15.89
CA SER A 55 3.40 -5.31 -15.96
C SER A 55 2.18 -5.54 -16.85
N VAL A 56 1.11 -4.76 -16.67
CA VAL A 56 -0.09 -4.78 -17.52
C VAL A 56 0.26 -4.46 -18.98
N LYS A 57 1.15 -3.47 -19.21
CA LYS A 57 1.65 -3.17 -20.57
C LYS A 57 2.31 -4.38 -21.22
N LEU A 58 3.25 -5.02 -20.53
CA LEU A 58 4.01 -6.15 -21.09
C LEU A 58 3.09 -7.34 -21.38
N GLU A 59 2.12 -7.60 -20.51
CA GLU A 59 1.11 -8.64 -20.72
C GLU A 59 0.22 -8.30 -21.93
N ALA A 60 -0.27 -7.07 -22.03
CA ALA A 60 -1.08 -6.62 -23.15
C ALA A 60 -0.31 -6.73 -24.47
N VAL A 61 0.95 -6.29 -24.54
CA VAL A 61 1.80 -6.42 -25.74
C VAL A 61 1.84 -7.88 -26.23
N ARG A 62 2.07 -8.84 -25.31
CA ARG A 62 2.08 -10.26 -25.66
C ARG A 62 0.73 -10.72 -26.20
N LYS A 63 -0.36 -10.42 -25.49
CA LYS A 63 -1.71 -10.85 -25.88
C LYS A 63 -2.16 -10.25 -27.22
N PHE A 64 -1.89 -8.96 -27.48
CA PHE A 64 -2.18 -8.33 -28.77
C PHE A 64 -1.36 -8.98 -29.91
N SER A 65 -0.08 -9.28 -29.65
CA SER A 65 0.78 -9.97 -30.61
C SER A 65 0.32 -11.41 -30.90
N ASP A 66 -0.03 -12.17 -29.86
CA ASP A 66 -0.52 -13.56 -29.99
C ASP A 66 -1.84 -13.63 -30.76
N TYR A 67 -2.66 -12.58 -30.66
CA TYR A 67 -3.90 -12.43 -31.43
C TYR A 67 -3.64 -12.00 -32.88
N GLY A 68 -2.46 -11.43 -33.19
CA GLY A 68 -2.10 -10.95 -34.53
C GLY A 68 -2.55 -9.52 -34.85
N LEU A 69 -2.86 -8.70 -33.84
CA LEU A 69 -3.25 -7.30 -34.04
C LEU A 69 -2.04 -6.39 -34.21
N THR A 70 -1.85 -5.87 -35.41
CA THR A 70 -0.70 -4.99 -35.76
C THR A 70 -1.04 -3.50 -35.74
N ASN A 71 -2.31 -3.14 -35.76
CA ASN A 71 -2.81 -1.76 -35.79
C ASN A 71 -2.99 -1.14 -34.38
N THR A 72 -2.57 -1.85 -33.32
CA THR A 72 -2.70 -1.42 -31.94
C THR A 72 -1.34 -1.10 -31.31
N LYS A 73 -1.18 0.13 -30.82
CA LYS A 73 -0.02 0.55 -30.04
C LYS A 73 -0.30 0.41 -28.56
N VAL A 74 0.55 -0.31 -27.82
CA VAL A 74 0.42 -0.46 -26.36
C VAL A 74 1.44 0.44 -25.66
N GLU A 75 0.97 1.34 -24.81
CA GLU A 75 1.80 2.25 -23.99
C GLU A 75 1.25 2.36 -22.57
N THR A 76 2.06 2.86 -21.62
CA THR A 76 1.52 3.48 -20.40
C THR A 76 1.42 4.99 -20.63
N ALA A 77 0.61 5.70 -19.84
CA ALA A 77 0.57 7.17 -19.88
C ALA A 77 1.98 7.78 -19.69
N HIS A 78 2.77 7.21 -18.77
CA HIS A 78 4.15 7.62 -18.53
C HIS A 78 5.08 7.33 -19.71
N SER A 79 4.98 6.17 -20.38
CA SER A 79 5.85 5.88 -21.52
C SER A 79 5.49 6.71 -22.75
N LEU A 80 4.22 7.09 -22.90
CA LEU A 80 3.79 8.06 -23.90
C LEU A 80 4.38 9.45 -23.57
N ALA A 81 4.18 9.95 -22.35
CA ALA A 81 4.72 11.23 -21.92
C ALA A 81 6.25 11.31 -22.04
N TYR A 82 6.97 10.24 -21.69
CA TYR A 82 8.42 10.15 -21.85
C TYR A 82 8.85 10.37 -23.31
N LYS A 83 8.13 9.80 -24.29
CA LYS A 83 8.40 10.00 -25.72
C LYS A 83 8.20 11.43 -26.19
N HIS A 84 7.17 12.09 -25.70
CA HIS A 84 6.84 13.45 -26.11
C HIS A 84 7.67 14.51 -25.39
N ILE A 85 8.04 14.29 -24.12
CA ILE A 85 8.72 15.31 -23.32
C ILE A 85 10.21 15.04 -23.21
N VAL A 86 10.60 13.85 -22.73
CA VAL A 86 11.99 13.54 -22.39
C VAL A 86 12.85 13.45 -23.65
N PHE A 87 12.46 12.61 -24.60
CA PHE A 87 13.24 12.41 -25.83
C PHE A 87 13.29 13.66 -26.71
N GLN A 88 12.18 14.40 -26.84
CA GLN A 88 12.13 15.58 -27.71
C GLN A 88 12.94 16.76 -27.18
N HIS A 89 13.09 16.89 -25.86
CA HIS A 89 13.75 18.03 -25.22
C HIS A 89 15.07 17.64 -24.53
N ASN A 90 15.52 16.40 -24.68
CA ASN A 90 16.76 15.85 -24.11
C ASN A 90 16.90 16.04 -22.59
N TYR A 91 15.81 15.87 -21.84
CA TYR A 91 15.85 15.92 -20.38
C TYR A 91 16.55 14.68 -19.80
N LYS A 92 17.28 14.88 -18.70
CA LYS A 92 17.75 13.78 -17.84
C LYS A 92 16.68 13.45 -16.81
N VAL A 93 16.45 12.16 -16.57
CA VAL A 93 15.38 11.68 -15.68
C VAL A 93 15.97 11.07 -14.42
N LYS A 94 15.58 11.58 -13.26
CA LYS A 94 15.90 11.00 -11.96
C LYS A 94 14.81 10.02 -11.55
N ALA A 95 15.01 8.75 -11.91
CA ALA A 95 13.99 7.71 -11.79
C ALA A 95 13.53 7.44 -10.34
N GLN A 96 14.43 7.59 -9.35
CA GLN A 96 14.12 7.37 -7.93
C GLN A 96 13.57 8.64 -7.23
N GLY A 97 13.38 9.74 -7.96
CA GLY A 97 13.00 11.01 -7.36
C GLY A 97 14.12 11.64 -6.53
N TYR A 98 13.75 12.59 -5.67
CA TYR A 98 14.69 13.32 -4.82
C TYR A 98 14.52 12.90 -3.37
N LYS A 99 15.64 12.66 -2.69
CA LYS A 99 15.65 12.51 -1.23
C LYS A 99 15.32 13.84 -0.57
N ILE A 100 14.75 13.80 0.63
CA ILE A 100 14.39 15.01 1.37
C ILE A 100 15.63 15.89 1.63
N SER A 101 16.76 15.28 1.96
CA SER A 101 18.03 16.01 2.13
C SER A 101 18.53 16.70 0.87
N GLU A 102 18.32 16.11 -0.31
CA GLU A 102 18.65 16.73 -1.60
C GLU A 102 17.76 17.93 -1.87
N ILE A 103 16.45 17.84 -1.57
CA ILE A 103 15.52 18.97 -1.71
C ILE A 103 15.93 20.13 -0.82
N CYS A 104 16.32 19.87 0.44
CA CYS A 104 16.87 20.89 1.33
C CYS A 104 18.07 21.62 0.69
N GLN A 105 19.01 20.86 0.11
CA GLN A 105 20.20 21.42 -0.55
C GLN A 105 19.84 22.24 -1.81
N LEU A 106 18.99 21.69 -2.67
CA LEU A 106 18.60 22.31 -3.95
C LEU A 106 17.83 23.61 -3.77
N LEU A 107 17.05 23.72 -2.70
CA LEU A 107 16.24 24.88 -2.36
C LEU A 107 16.90 25.79 -1.32
N GLY A 108 18.06 25.40 -0.78
CA GLY A 108 18.76 26.16 0.25
C GLY A 108 17.95 26.31 1.55
N ILE A 109 17.10 25.34 1.88
CA ILE A 109 16.27 25.36 3.09
C ILE A 109 17.19 25.12 4.29
N ARG A 110 17.22 26.09 5.21
CA ARG A 110 17.98 26.01 6.45
C ARG A 110 17.02 26.04 7.63
N GLY A 111 17.33 25.29 8.67
CA GLY A 111 16.57 25.29 9.92
C GLY A 111 16.51 26.70 10.53
N ASN A 112 15.35 27.08 11.05
CA ASN A 112 15.08 28.38 11.65
C ASN A 112 15.19 28.36 13.19
N GLY A 113 15.84 27.33 13.76
CA GLY A 113 15.93 27.08 15.20
C GLY A 113 14.88 26.10 15.75
N GLU A 114 13.82 25.80 14.99
CA GLU A 114 12.95 24.66 15.24
C GLU A 114 13.63 23.38 14.72
N LYS A 115 13.68 22.32 15.55
CA LYS A 115 14.38 21.08 15.21
C LYS A 115 13.80 20.44 13.95
N HIS A 116 14.67 20.09 13.01
CA HIS A 116 14.36 19.34 11.78
C HIS A 116 13.27 19.96 10.89
N ALA A 117 12.90 21.23 11.12
CA ALA A 117 11.86 21.91 10.36
C ALA A 117 12.20 21.97 8.85
N GLU A 118 13.48 22.05 8.50
CA GLU A 118 13.94 21.97 7.11
C GLU A 118 13.53 20.68 6.40
N PHE A 119 13.63 19.53 7.07
CA PHE A 119 13.26 18.23 6.49
C PHE A 119 11.74 18.10 6.40
N VAL A 120 11.00 18.55 7.41
CA VAL A 120 9.53 18.55 7.39
C VAL A 120 9.01 19.42 6.23
N ILE A 121 9.56 20.62 6.06
CA ILE A 121 9.20 21.52 4.95
C ILE A 121 9.57 20.91 3.59
N ALA A 122 10.78 20.35 3.46
CA ALA A 122 11.20 19.71 2.22
C ALA A 122 10.34 18.50 1.86
N ASN A 123 9.90 17.72 2.84
CA ASN A 123 8.95 16.62 2.66
C ASN A 123 7.61 17.13 2.10
N HIS A 124 7.04 18.19 2.70
CA HIS A 124 5.81 18.80 2.22
C HIS A 124 5.95 19.44 0.82
N ILE A 125 7.10 20.06 0.52
CA ILE A 125 7.39 20.55 -0.83
C ILE A 125 7.36 19.40 -1.84
N ASN A 126 7.99 18.26 -1.52
CA ASN A 126 7.99 17.08 -2.37
C ASN A 126 6.58 16.52 -2.57
N LYS A 127 5.81 16.37 -1.49
CA LYS A 127 4.41 15.92 -1.53
C LYS A 127 3.54 16.86 -2.37
N PHE A 128 3.74 18.18 -2.27
CA PHE A 128 2.98 19.15 -3.07
C PHE A 128 3.40 19.15 -4.55
N VAL A 129 4.68 18.91 -4.87
CA VAL A 129 5.12 18.63 -6.25
C VAL A 129 4.39 17.40 -6.81
N THR A 130 4.38 16.28 -6.09
CA THR A 130 3.69 15.05 -6.50
C THR A 130 2.19 15.28 -6.69
N TYR A 131 1.55 16.01 -5.78
CA TYR A 131 0.13 16.35 -5.87
C TYR A 131 -0.18 17.21 -7.09
N PHE A 132 0.60 18.27 -7.33
CA PHE A 132 0.43 19.13 -8.50
C PHE A 132 0.61 18.35 -9.81
N CYS A 133 1.66 17.53 -9.89
CA CYS A 133 1.97 16.78 -11.09
C CYS A 133 0.91 15.72 -11.45
N ASN A 134 0.17 15.21 -10.46
CA ASN A 134 -0.92 14.26 -10.67
C ASN A 134 -2.32 14.92 -10.77
N SER A 135 -2.41 16.24 -10.59
CA SER A 135 -3.65 17.01 -10.75
C SER A 135 -3.93 17.40 -12.22
N ASP A 136 -5.16 17.83 -12.51
CA ASP A 136 -5.56 18.44 -13.79
C ASP A 136 -5.30 19.96 -13.85
N LYS A 137 -4.79 20.57 -12.77
CA LYS A 137 -4.65 22.03 -12.66
C LYS A 137 -3.49 22.60 -13.45
N ALA A 138 -3.64 23.79 -14.00
CA ALA A 138 -2.58 24.43 -14.78
C ALA A 138 -1.47 25.00 -13.90
N LYS A 139 -1.82 25.51 -12.70
CA LYS A 139 -0.88 26.16 -11.79
C LYS A 139 -0.94 25.51 -10.40
N VAL A 140 0.18 25.57 -9.68
CA VAL A 140 0.29 25.08 -8.29
C VAL A 140 -0.70 25.82 -7.38
N GLN A 141 -0.91 27.10 -7.63
CA GLN A 141 -1.80 27.97 -6.86
C GLN A 141 -3.29 27.64 -7.03
N ASP A 142 -3.65 26.87 -8.06
CA ASP A 142 -5.04 26.43 -8.26
C ASP A 142 -5.40 25.23 -7.35
N LEU A 143 -4.44 24.78 -6.53
CA LEU A 143 -4.58 23.68 -5.58
C LEU A 143 -4.46 24.21 -4.15
N ASN A 144 -5.21 23.57 -3.26
CA ASN A 144 -5.06 23.74 -1.83
C ASN A 144 -4.42 22.48 -1.24
N TYR A 145 -3.12 22.57 -0.92
CA TYR A 145 -2.38 21.42 -0.39
C TYR A 145 -2.90 20.96 0.99
N LEU A 146 -3.55 21.83 1.76
CA LEU A 146 -4.13 21.48 3.07
C LEU A 146 -5.30 20.49 2.96
N ASP A 147 -5.88 20.31 1.77
CA ASP A 147 -6.98 19.36 1.54
C ASP A 147 -6.49 17.92 1.44
N THR A 148 -5.18 17.69 1.30
CA THR A 148 -4.60 16.34 1.26
C THR A 148 -4.21 15.82 2.64
N MET A 149 -4.36 16.63 3.69
CA MET A 149 -3.89 16.32 5.04
C MET A 149 -5.04 15.93 5.95
N VAL A 150 -4.79 14.89 6.74
CA VAL A 150 -5.76 14.38 7.73
C VAL A 150 -5.30 14.76 9.13
N ASP A 151 -3.99 14.68 9.41
CA ASP A 151 -3.45 14.98 10.73
C ASP A 151 -3.52 16.48 11.06
N VAL A 152 -4.04 16.78 12.25
CA VAL A 152 -4.29 18.16 12.70
C VAL A 152 -2.98 18.91 12.97
N ASN A 153 -1.97 18.22 13.49
CA ASN A 153 -0.66 18.82 13.79
C ASN A 153 0.11 19.08 12.50
N ALA A 154 0.15 18.11 11.58
CA ALA A 154 0.72 18.29 10.25
C ALA A 154 0.03 19.44 9.51
N LYS A 155 -1.31 19.48 9.51
CA LYS A 155 -2.08 20.55 8.89
C LYS A 155 -1.82 21.92 9.52
N ALA A 156 -1.68 22.00 10.85
CA ALA A 156 -1.34 23.24 11.54
C ALA A 156 0.09 23.72 11.21
N PHE A 157 1.05 22.79 11.14
CA PHE A 157 2.41 23.07 10.70
C PHE A 157 2.41 23.63 9.28
N VAL A 158 1.82 22.90 8.33
CA VAL A 158 1.79 23.32 6.92
C VAL A 158 1.03 24.63 6.75
N LYS A 159 -0.06 24.87 7.49
CA LYS A 159 -0.75 26.16 7.45
C LYS A 159 0.18 27.32 7.85
N SER A 160 1.06 27.10 8.82
CA SER A 160 2.03 28.10 9.29
C SER A 160 3.15 28.36 8.26
N PHE A 161 3.53 27.35 7.48
CA PHE A 161 4.58 27.42 6.46
C PHE A 161 4.05 27.42 5.01
N TYR A 162 2.74 27.58 4.80
CA TYR A 162 2.09 27.28 3.52
C TYR A 162 2.72 28.04 2.36
N LYS A 163 2.97 29.34 2.56
CA LYS A 163 3.54 30.19 1.51
C LYS A 163 4.96 29.74 1.13
N PHE A 164 5.76 29.38 2.12
CA PHE A 164 7.13 28.88 1.90
C PHE A 164 7.12 27.54 1.19
N ILE A 165 6.22 26.63 1.57
CA ILE A 165 6.03 25.33 0.90
C ILE A 165 5.58 25.54 -0.56
N GLU A 166 4.57 26.38 -0.82
CA GLU A 166 4.10 26.71 -2.17
C GLU A 166 5.21 27.30 -3.05
N ASP A 167 5.95 28.29 -2.53
CA ASP A 167 7.04 28.92 -3.28
C ASP A 167 8.19 27.93 -3.51
N GLY A 168 8.53 27.09 -2.53
CA GLY A 168 9.51 26.00 -2.68
C GLY A 168 9.10 24.98 -3.74
N THR A 169 7.84 24.56 -3.76
CA THR A 169 7.26 23.69 -4.80
C THR A 169 7.42 24.30 -6.18
N ARG A 170 7.08 25.59 -6.34
CA ARG A 170 7.22 26.30 -7.62
C ARG A 170 8.68 26.43 -8.06
N VAL A 171 9.60 26.75 -7.14
CA VAL A 171 11.02 26.85 -7.44
C VAL A 171 11.57 25.50 -7.89
N LEU A 172 11.23 24.41 -7.19
CA LEU A 172 11.69 23.06 -7.53
C LEU A 172 11.20 22.63 -8.93
N LEU A 173 9.92 22.83 -9.23
CA LEU A 173 9.35 22.59 -10.56
C LEU A 173 10.02 23.45 -11.63
N ALA A 174 10.31 24.72 -11.36
CA ALA A 174 10.96 25.61 -12.31
C ALA A 174 12.42 25.21 -12.59
N LYS A 175 13.14 24.69 -11.59
CA LYS A 175 14.48 24.11 -11.78
C LYS A 175 14.46 22.90 -12.70
N MET A 176 13.47 22.01 -12.53
CA MET A 176 13.24 20.87 -13.43
C MET A 176 12.93 21.35 -14.85
N ASP A 177 12.03 22.34 -14.98
CA ASP A 177 11.60 22.85 -16.29
C ASP A 177 12.76 23.49 -17.07
N ARG A 178 13.61 24.27 -16.39
CA ARG A 178 14.81 24.89 -16.97
C ARG A 178 15.96 23.92 -17.21
N GLY A 179 15.84 22.66 -16.77
CA GLY A 179 16.90 21.65 -16.89
C GLY A 179 18.12 21.91 -15.99
N GLU A 180 17.97 22.73 -14.95
CA GLU A 180 19.02 22.94 -13.93
C GLU A 180 19.23 21.69 -13.07
N ILE A 181 18.16 20.91 -12.91
CA ILE A 181 18.14 19.62 -12.22
C ILE A 181 17.41 18.61 -13.10
N GLU A 182 17.65 17.33 -12.83
CA GLU A 182 16.95 16.22 -13.49
C GLU A 182 15.43 16.26 -13.22
N ILE A 183 14.64 15.76 -14.15
CA ILE A 183 13.17 15.73 -14.00
C ILE A 183 12.70 14.39 -13.46
N THR A 184 11.56 14.37 -12.77
CA THR A 184 10.95 13.14 -12.23
C THR A 184 9.93 12.54 -13.19
N HIS A 185 9.47 11.33 -12.87
CA HIS A 185 8.41 10.65 -13.62
C HIS A 185 7.10 11.45 -13.66
N ASP A 186 6.69 11.98 -12.52
CA ASP A 186 5.47 12.79 -12.42
C ASP A 186 5.63 14.14 -13.14
N PHE A 187 6.83 14.74 -13.10
CA PHE A 187 7.06 16.03 -13.76
C PHE A 187 6.86 15.95 -15.27
N TYR A 188 7.46 14.96 -15.96
CA TYR A 188 7.29 14.88 -17.41
C TYR A 188 5.85 14.50 -17.78
N LEU A 189 5.15 13.71 -16.95
CA LEU A 189 3.73 13.42 -17.16
C LEU A 189 2.90 14.71 -17.05
N LYS A 190 3.18 15.54 -16.06
CA LYS A 190 2.55 16.86 -15.90
C LYS A 190 2.83 17.77 -17.09
N LYS A 191 4.09 17.86 -17.51
CA LYS A 191 4.48 18.67 -18.68
C LYS A 191 3.81 18.18 -19.96
N PHE A 192 3.66 16.87 -20.13
CA PHE A 192 2.89 16.27 -21.21
C PHE A 192 1.40 16.60 -21.13
N GLN A 193 0.80 16.62 -19.94
CA GLN A 193 -0.59 17.04 -19.77
C GLN A 193 -0.78 18.53 -20.12
N LEU A 194 0.12 19.39 -19.64
CA LEU A 194 0.07 20.83 -19.89
C LEU A 194 0.34 21.21 -21.35
N SER A 195 1.03 20.37 -22.13
CA SER A 195 1.25 20.62 -23.56
C SER A 195 -0.01 20.38 -24.42
N ASN A 196 -1.10 19.90 -23.82
CA ASN A 196 -2.38 19.60 -24.46
C ASN A 196 -2.21 18.76 -25.75
N PRO A 197 -1.67 17.53 -25.64
CA PRO A 197 -1.23 16.76 -26.77
C PRO A 197 -2.42 16.29 -27.60
N ALA A 198 -2.29 16.38 -28.93
CA ALA A 198 -3.22 15.78 -29.88
C ALA A 198 -2.65 14.44 -30.35
N LEU A 199 -3.21 13.34 -29.86
CA LEU A 199 -2.73 12.00 -30.18
C LEU A 199 -3.34 11.51 -31.51
N PRO A 200 -2.53 11.02 -32.45
CA PRO A 200 -2.97 10.65 -33.80
C PRO A 200 -3.56 9.23 -33.82
N TYR A 201 -4.61 8.97 -33.03
CA TYR A 201 -5.30 7.69 -32.96
C TYR A 201 -6.80 7.87 -33.16
N ASP A 202 -7.43 6.86 -33.72
CA ASP A 202 -8.87 6.85 -33.98
C ASP A 202 -9.63 6.27 -32.77
N TYR A 203 -8.97 5.38 -32.01
CA TYR A 203 -9.46 4.78 -30.77
C TYR A 203 -8.40 4.85 -29.67
N ILE A 204 -8.82 5.14 -28.44
CA ILE A 204 -7.99 5.04 -27.23
C ILE A 204 -8.69 4.17 -26.20
N LEU A 205 -8.05 3.07 -25.83
CA LEU A 205 -8.54 2.04 -24.92
C LEU A 205 -7.74 2.14 -23.62
N PHE A 206 -8.35 2.59 -22.53
CA PHE A 206 -7.68 2.77 -21.24
C PHE A 206 -8.09 1.65 -20.27
N ASP A 207 -7.16 0.72 -20.01
CA ASP A 207 -7.36 -0.41 -19.09
C ASP A 207 -6.87 -0.10 -17.67
N GLU A 208 -7.48 -0.75 -16.67
CA GLU A 208 -7.27 -0.50 -15.24
C GLU A 208 -7.40 0.98 -14.85
N ALA A 209 -8.30 1.68 -15.53
CA ALA A 209 -8.38 3.13 -15.46
C ALA A 209 -8.89 3.65 -14.11
N GLN A 210 -9.48 2.81 -13.25
CA GLN A 210 -9.93 3.20 -11.91
C GLN A 210 -8.81 3.84 -11.06
N ASP A 211 -7.54 3.53 -11.35
CA ASP A 211 -6.39 4.06 -10.62
C ASP A 211 -5.70 5.23 -11.34
N ALA A 212 -6.25 5.74 -12.43
CA ALA A 212 -5.67 6.86 -13.16
C ALA A 212 -5.64 8.13 -12.29
N SER A 213 -4.58 8.93 -12.44
CA SER A 213 -4.54 10.27 -11.85
C SER A 213 -5.35 11.27 -12.67
N ALA A 214 -5.70 12.41 -12.08
CA ALA A 214 -6.46 13.44 -12.78
C ALA A 214 -5.71 13.96 -14.02
N ALA A 215 -4.38 14.04 -13.96
CA ALA A 215 -3.54 14.41 -15.11
C ALA A 215 -3.70 13.43 -16.30
N MET A 216 -3.71 12.12 -16.03
CA MET A 216 -3.87 11.11 -17.08
C MET A 216 -5.27 11.18 -17.71
N LEU A 217 -6.31 11.35 -16.88
CA LEU A 217 -7.68 11.49 -17.36
C LEU A 217 -7.89 12.75 -18.19
N ASP A 218 -7.29 13.87 -17.79
CA ASP A 218 -7.39 15.12 -18.54
C ASP A 218 -6.84 14.96 -19.96
N VAL A 219 -5.66 14.33 -20.10
CA VAL A 219 -5.10 13.99 -21.42
C VAL A 219 -6.05 13.10 -22.20
N PHE A 220 -6.53 12.01 -21.60
CA PHE A 220 -7.41 11.04 -22.25
C PHE A 220 -8.71 11.68 -22.75
N LYS A 221 -9.39 12.49 -21.92
CA LYS A 221 -10.67 13.11 -22.25
C LYS A 221 -10.57 14.13 -23.38
N LYS A 222 -9.45 14.85 -23.48
CA LYS A 222 -9.23 15.88 -24.52
C LYS A 222 -8.94 15.32 -25.90
N GLN A 223 -8.78 14.00 -26.03
CA GLN A 223 -8.52 13.37 -27.33
C GLN A 223 -9.78 13.31 -28.19
N LYS A 224 -9.62 13.56 -29.49
CA LYS A 224 -10.69 13.46 -30.50
C LYS A 224 -11.07 12.01 -30.86
N ALA A 225 -10.28 11.05 -30.41
CA ALA A 225 -10.50 9.62 -30.63
C ALA A 225 -11.80 9.14 -29.95
N THR A 226 -12.30 8.00 -30.42
CA THR A 226 -13.27 7.20 -29.66
C THR A 226 -12.58 6.67 -28.40
N LYS A 227 -13.17 6.93 -27.25
CA LYS A 227 -12.57 6.66 -25.94
C LYS A 227 -13.29 5.50 -25.26
N VAL A 228 -12.55 4.43 -24.97
CA VAL A 228 -13.06 3.32 -24.16
C VAL A 228 -12.27 3.28 -22.86
N ILE A 229 -12.96 3.45 -21.73
CA ILE A 229 -12.36 3.39 -20.39
C ILE A 229 -12.86 2.16 -19.67
N VAL A 230 -11.94 1.36 -19.13
CA VAL A 230 -12.24 0.05 -18.54
C VAL A 230 -11.60 -0.06 -17.17
N GLY A 231 -12.36 -0.60 -16.21
CA GLY A 231 -11.83 -0.86 -14.89
C GLY A 231 -12.83 -1.50 -13.95
N ASP A 232 -12.45 -1.60 -12.68
CA ASP A 232 -13.30 -2.11 -11.60
C ASP A 232 -13.36 -1.04 -10.50
N THR A 233 -14.54 -0.43 -10.31
CA THR A 233 -14.76 0.62 -9.29
C THR A 233 -14.45 0.14 -7.87
N HIS A 234 -14.50 -1.17 -7.61
CA HIS A 234 -14.20 -1.78 -6.32
C HIS A 234 -12.73 -2.19 -6.17
N GLN A 235 -11.90 -2.04 -7.20
CA GLN A 235 -10.45 -2.25 -7.12
C GLN A 235 -9.64 -0.97 -7.04
N GLN A 236 -10.23 0.22 -6.93
CA GLN A 236 -9.46 1.45 -6.76
C GLN A 236 -8.71 1.43 -5.41
N ILE A 237 -7.38 1.31 -5.45
CA ILE A 237 -6.51 1.17 -4.24
C ILE A 237 -5.17 1.94 -4.33
N TYR A 238 -5.05 2.90 -5.26
CA TYR A 238 -3.87 3.74 -5.40
C TYR A 238 -4.16 5.21 -5.08
N SER A 239 -5.06 5.51 -4.13
CA SER A 239 -5.40 6.89 -3.76
C SER A 239 -4.16 7.67 -3.28
N TRP A 240 -3.22 6.98 -2.61
CA TRP A 240 -1.93 7.51 -2.17
C TRP A 240 -1.01 7.97 -3.32
N ARG A 241 -1.27 7.53 -4.56
CA ARG A 241 -0.65 8.05 -5.79
C ARG A 241 -1.51 9.11 -6.48
N HIS A 242 -2.44 9.72 -5.75
CA HIS A 242 -3.42 10.69 -6.26
C HIS A 242 -4.33 10.12 -7.36
N ALA A 243 -4.56 8.80 -7.35
CA ALA A 243 -5.58 8.19 -8.19
C ALA A 243 -6.97 8.74 -7.80
N VAL A 244 -7.75 9.13 -8.80
CA VAL A 244 -9.13 9.59 -8.61
C VAL A 244 -10.09 8.50 -9.00
N ASN A 245 -11.34 8.53 -8.52
CA ASN A 245 -12.38 7.61 -9.00
C ASN A 245 -12.69 7.91 -10.47
N SER A 246 -11.87 7.32 -11.33
CA SER A 246 -11.66 7.75 -12.70
C SER A 246 -12.78 7.32 -13.61
N LEU A 247 -13.36 6.16 -13.33
CA LEU A 247 -14.52 5.62 -14.04
C LEU A 247 -15.76 6.48 -13.81
N ASP A 248 -15.95 7.04 -12.60
CA ASP A 248 -17.10 7.89 -12.30
C ASP A 248 -16.92 9.34 -12.77
N LYS A 249 -15.73 9.69 -13.28
CA LYS A 249 -15.46 11.02 -13.84
C LYS A 249 -15.78 11.12 -15.34
N THR A 250 -16.27 10.06 -15.99
CA THR A 250 -16.61 10.09 -17.42
C THR A 250 -18.12 9.96 -17.62
N ASP A 251 -18.70 10.84 -18.44
CA ASP A 251 -20.13 10.83 -18.78
C ASP A 251 -20.44 9.89 -19.98
N PHE A 252 -19.76 8.75 -20.05
CA PHE A 252 -19.90 7.79 -21.15
C PHE A 252 -20.97 6.75 -20.87
N ASP A 253 -21.53 6.17 -21.94
CA ASP A 253 -22.44 5.03 -21.83
C ASP A 253 -21.74 3.88 -21.09
N THR A 254 -22.46 3.26 -20.15
CA THR A 254 -21.85 2.29 -19.23
C THR A 254 -22.34 0.88 -19.51
N LEU A 255 -21.40 -0.01 -19.79
CA LEU A 255 -21.64 -1.46 -19.88
C LEU A 255 -20.94 -2.18 -18.73
N GLN A 256 -21.48 -3.34 -18.35
CA GLN A 256 -21.01 -4.13 -17.20
C GLN A 256 -20.38 -5.44 -17.65
N LEU A 257 -19.33 -5.87 -16.96
CA LEU A 257 -18.79 -7.23 -17.00
C LEU A 257 -18.90 -7.85 -15.60
N SER A 258 -19.94 -8.66 -15.36
CA SER A 258 -20.26 -9.19 -14.03
C SER A 258 -19.82 -10.63 -13.79
N SER A 259 -19.43 -11.38 -14.82
CA SER A 259 -18.94 -12.76 -14.68
C SER A 259 -17.43 -12.77 -14.42
N SER A 260 -16.98 -13.43 -13.35
CA SER A 260 -15.57 -13.70 -13.05
C SER A 260 -15.20 -15.10 -13.49
N PHE A 261 -14.16 -15.24 -14.31
CA PHE A 261 -13.62 -16.54 -14.72
C PHE A 261 -12.49 -17.02 -13.79
N ARG A 262 -12.10 -16.21 -12.79
CA ARG A 262 -10.98 -16.49 -11.90
C ARG A 262 -11.37 -17.41 -10.76
N PHE A 263 -12.48 -17.10 -10.09
CA PHE A 263 -12.90 -17.75 -8.85
C PHE A 263 -14.35 -18.23 -8.94
N THR A 264 -14.71 -19.07 -7.99
CA THR A 264 -16.00 -19.76 -7.90
C THR A 264 -17.11 -18.86 -7.37
N GLN A 265 -18.36 -19.33 -7.41
CA GLN A 265 -19.49 -18.58 -6.88
C GLN A 265 -19.37 -18.29 -5.38
N ASP A 266 -18.78 -19.19 -4.59
CA ASP A 266 -18.61 -18.97 -3.14
C ASP A 266 -17.72 -17.74 -2.85
N ILE A 267 -16.60 -17.61 -3.57
CA ILE A 267 -15.73 -16.44 -3.48
C ILE A 267 -16.43 -15.19 -4.02
N ALA A 268 -17.23 -15.33 -5.09
CA ALA A 268 -18.02 -14.23 -5.64
C ALA A 268 -19.07 -13.69 -4.65
N ASN A 269 -19.73 -14.59 -3.91
CA ASN A 269 -20.69 -14.25 -2.86
C ASN A 269 -19.99 -13.50 -1.71
N LEU A 270 -18.84 -14.01 -1.25
CA LEU A 270 -18.05 -13.34 -0.21
C LEU A 270 -17.61 -11.93 -0.67
N ALA A 271 -17.18 -11.81 -1.92
CA ALA A 271 -16.77 -10.54 -2.50
C ALA A 271 -17.93 -9.53 -2.60
N THR A 272 -19.12 -10.02 -2.94
CA THR A 272 -20.35 -9.22 -2.97
C THR A 272 -20.72 -8.71 -1.57
N GLU A 273 -20.63 -9.56 -0.55
CA GLU A 273 -20.89 -9.18 0.84
C GLU A 273 -19.87 -8.17 1.38
N ILE A 274 -18.57 -8.33 1.07
CA ILE A 274 -17.56 -7.34 1.45
C ILE A 274 -17.81 -5.99 0.77
N ILE A 275 -18.20 -5.97 -0.51
CA ILE A 275 -18.61 -4.73 -1.18
C ILE A 275 -19.83 -4.11 -0.49
N SER A 276 -20.78 -4.91 -0.01
CA SER A 276 -21.99 -4.44 0.67
C SER A 276 -21.68 -3.66 1.96
N TRP A 277 -20.51 -3.86 2.57
CA TRP A 277 -20.04 -3.06 3.72
C TRP A 277 -19.95 -1.57 3.41
N LYS A 278 -19.82 -1.18 2.13
CA LYS A 278 -19.87 0.22 1.71
C LYS A 278 -21.19 0.90 2.07
N ASN A 279 -22.28 0.14 2.26
CA ASN A 279 -23.55 0.68 2.76
C ASN A 279 -23.44 1.28 4.17
N HIS A 280 -22.39 0.93 4.92
CA HIS A 280 -22.08 1.63 6.17
C HIS A 280 -21.55 3.05 5.95
N LEU A 281 -21.03 3.35 4.76
CA LEU A 281 -20.44 4.64 4.41
C LEU A 281 -21.37 5.51 3.56
N PHE A 282 -21.99 4.93 2.54
CA PHE A 282 -22.90 5.60 1.60
C PHE A 282 -23.82 4.57 0.92
N GLU A 283 -24.92 5.02 0.32
CA GLU A 283 -25.80 4.12 -0.43
C GLU A 283 -25.06 3.51 -1.63
N CYS A 284 -24.82 2.19 -1.57
CA CYS A 284 -24.11 1.45 -2.60
C CYS A 284 -25.08 0.55 -3.34
N LYS A 285 -25.11 0.67 -4.67
CA LYS A 285 -25.90 -0.23 -5.51
C LYS A 285 -25.44 -1.68 -5.30
N PRO A 286 -26.36 -2.65 -5.21
CA PRO A 286 -25.98 -4.06 -5.17
C PRO A 286 -25.14 -4.43 -6.38
N VAL A 287 -24.04 -5.13 -6.15
CA VAL A 287 -23.15 -5.64 -7.19
C VAL A 287 -23.41 -7.13 -7.31
N ALA A 288 -23.76 -7.60 -8.51
CA ALA A 288 -23.86 -9.03 -8.78
C ALA A 288 -22.54 -9.53 -9.39
N ILE A 289 -21.93 -10.53 -8.77
CA ILE A 289 -20.72 -11.20 -9.28
C ILE A 289 -21.07 -12.67 -9.55
N ASP A 290 -20.89 -13.09 -10.80
CA ASP A 290 -21.13 -14.47 -11.25
C ASP A 290 -19.81 -15.23 -11.37
N GLY A 291 -19.51 -16.09 -10.42
CA GLY A 291 -18.25 -16.84 -10.33
C GLY A 291 -18.25 -18.10 -11.18
N LYS A 292 -17.53 -18.07 -12.30
CA LYS A 292 -17.36 -19.17 -13.27
C LYS A 292 -16.06 -19.97 -13.11
N GLY A 293 -15.22 -19.63 -12.14
CA GLY A 293 -13.98 -20.34 -11.88
C GLY A 293 -14.23 -21.79 -11.43
N THR A 294 -13.33 -22.70 -11.80
CA THR A 294 -13.50 -24.15 -11.52
C THR A 294 -12.62 -24.69 -10.39
N GLY A 295 -11.72 -23.88 -9.80
CA GLY A 295 -10.94 -24.22 -8.60
C GLY A 295 -10.19 -25.56 -8.64
N LYS A 296 -9.32 -25.81 -9.64
CA LYS A 296 -8.69 -27.15 -9.83
C LYS A 296 -7.21 -27.25 -9.44
N ARG A 297 -6.53 -26.14 -9.17
CA ARG A 297 -5.08 -26.11 -8.88
C ARG A 297 -4.84 -25.48 -7.51
N GLU A 298 -3.78 -25.93 -6.82
CA GLU A 298 -3.31 -25.45 -5.50
C GLU A 298 -1.78 -25.35 -5.48
N VAL A 299 -1.18 -24.96 -6.61
CA VAL A 299 0.28 -24.95 -6.78
C VAL A 299 0.86 -23.67 -6.24
N VAL A 300 0.30 -22.52 -6.65
CA VAL A 300 0.83 -21.21 -6.27
C VAL A 300 0.12 -20.70 -5.02
N LYS A 301 0.84 -20.64 -3.90
CA LYS A 301 0.32 -20.17 -2.60
C LYS A 301 0.86 -18.79 -2.29
N ALA A 302 0.01 -17.91 -1.76
CA ALA A 302 0.44 -16.59 -1.32
C ALA A 302 -0.18 -16.14 -0.01
N THR A 303 0.61 -15.49 0.83
CA THR A 303 0.17 -14.70 1.97
C THR A 303 0.03 -13.24 1.53
N ILE A 304 -1.16 -12.68 1.70
CA ILE A 304 -1.48 -11.30 1.36
C ILE A 304 -1.77 -10.51 2.64
N ALA A 305 -1.02 -9.42 2.84
CA ALA A 305 -1.18 -8.51 3.96
C ALA A 305 -1.60 -7.10 3.51
N ARG A 306 -2.27 -6.36 4.40
CA ARG A 306 -2.57 -4.94 4.21
C ARG A 306 -1.33 -4.07 4.43
N THR A 307 -0.49 -4.44 5.39
CA THR A 307 0.66 -3.65 5.88
C THR A 307 1.99 -4.37 5.62
N ASN A 308 3.08 -3.61 5.52
CA ASN A 308 4.42 -4.19 5.39
C ASN A 308 4.81 -4.96 6.67
N LEU A 309 4.49 -4.42 7.85
CA LEU A 309 4.71 -5.09 9.13
C LEU A 309 3.97 -6.43 9.16
N GLY A 310 2.66 -6.44 8.95
CA GLY A 310 1.85 -7.65 8.95
C GLY A 310 2.38 -8.71 7.99
N LEU A 311 2.88 -8.29 6.82
CA LEU A 311 3.52 -9.21 5.87
C LEU A 311 4.80 -9.84 6.43
N LEU A 312 5.70 -9.02 6.97
CA LEU A 312 6.98 -9.49 7.51
C LEU A 312 6.74 -10.42 8.71
N LEU A 313 5.78 -10.12 9.58
CA LEU A 313 5.46 -10.97 10.73
C LEU A 313 4.97 -12.34 10.32
N ASN A 314 4.09 -12.39 9.31
CA ASN A 314 3.59 -13.65 8.80
C ASN A 314 4.66 -14.42 8.02
N ALA A 315 5.61 -13.73 7.40
CA ALA A 315 6.77 -14.39 6.80
C ALA A 315 7.68 -15.01 7.84
N ILE A 316 7.93 -14.31 8.96
CA ILE A 316 8.71 -14.82 10.10
C ILE A 316 8.03 -16.03 10.71
N ASP A 317 6.75 -15.92 11.06
CA ASP A 317 5.96 -17.02 11.61
C ASP A 317 5.96 -18.21 10.65
N PHE A 318 5.83 -17.97 9.34
CA PHE A 318 5.87 -19.05 8.35
C PHE A 318 7.21 -19.78 8.31
N ILE A 319 8.35 -19.08 8.24
CA ILE A 319 9.66 -19.74 8.20
C ILE A 319 10.02 -20.40 9.53
N THR A 320 9.48 -19.89 10.64
CA THR A 320 9.69 -20.44 11.98
C THR A 320 8.85 -21.72 12.18
N ASP A 321 7.58 -21.68 11.79
CA ASP A 321 6.66 -22.82 11.93
C ASP A 321 6.93 -23.90 10.85
N ASN A 322 7.70 -23.60 9.80
CA ASN A 322 8.03 -24.52 8.70
C ASN A 322 9.55 -24.61 8.48
N SER A 323 10.26 -25.24 9.42
CA SER A 323 11.74 -25.35 9.39
C SER A 323 12.34 -25.98 8.12
N LYS A 324 11.54 -26.74 7.35
CA LYS A 324 11.96 -27.39 6.10
C LYS A 324 11.81 -26.52 4.85
N VAL A 325 11.25 -25.30 4.99
CA VAL A 325 11.08 -24.39 3.86
C VAL A 325 12.45 -24.04 3.27
N LYS A 326 12.56 -24.09 1.95
CA LYS A 326 13.80 -23.77 1.22
C LYS A 326 13.66 -22.49 0.41
N HIS A 327 12.46 -22.22 -0.07
CA HIS A 327 12.22 -21.16 -1.05
C HIS A 327 10.97 -20.36 -0.71
N ILE A 328 11.16 -19.09 -0.42
CA ILE A 328 10.09 -18.10 -0.31
C ILE A 328 10.29 -17.01 -1.36
N TYR A 329 9.22 -16.32 -1.71
CA TYR A 329 9.31 -15.22 -2.66
C TYR A 329 8.53 -14.00 -2.18
N PHE A 330 9.13 -12.81 -2.29
CA PHE A 330 8.48 -11.54 -2.00
C PHE A 330 8.16 -10.81 -3.29
N GLU A 331 6.87 -10.53 -3.54
CA GLU A 331 6.48 -9.69 -4.69
C GLU A 331 7.14 -8.32 -4.55
N GLY A 332 7.85 -7.88 -5.59
CA GLY A 332 8.56 -6.59 -5.60
C GLY A 332 9.91 -6.59 -4.90
N ASN A 333 10.50 -7.76 -4.62
CA ASN A 333 11.74 -7.97 -3.88
C ASN A 333 11.62 -7.64 -2.38
N ILE A 334 12.25 -8.45 -1.54
CA ILE A 334 12.26 -8.28 -0.09
C ILE A 334 12.81 -6.90 0.35
N SER A 335 13.76 -6.35 -0.40
CA SER A 335 14.37 -5.05 -0.10
C SER A 335 13.33 -3.93 -0.10
N SER A 336 12.30 -4.02 -0.95
CA SER A 336 11.27 -2.99 -1.04
C SER A 336 10.38 -2.85 0.21
N TYR A 337 10.50 -3.78 1.16
CA TYR A 337 9.84 -3.74 2.47
C TYR A 337 10.80 -3.30 3.59
N MET A 338 12.09 -3.15 3.30
CA MET A 338 13.17 -2.83 4.25
C MET A 338 13.72 -1.41 4.09
N TYR A 339 13.35 -0.71 3.02
CA TYR A 339 13.75 0.66 2.72
C TYR A 339 12.50 1.53 2.56
N ALA A 340 12.60 2.78 3.01
CA ALA A 340 11.64 3.83 2.71
C ALA A 340 11.97 4.46 1.35
N ASP A 341 11.03 5.18 0.77
CA ASP A 341 11.14 5.81 -0.55
C ASP A 341 12.26 6.87 -0.59
N ASP A 342 12.58 7.49 0.56
CA ASP A 342 13.70 8.43 0.73
C ASP A 342 15.07 7.73 0.92
N GLY A 343 15.07 6.40 1.02
CA GLY A 343 16.24 5.54 1.14
C GLY A 343 16.65 5.21 2.57
N ALA A 344 15.92 5.69 3.59
CA ALA A 344 16.13 5.24 4.97
C ALA A 344 15.88 3.74 5.08
N SER A 345 16.79 3.01 5.71
CA SER A 345 16.65 1.57 5.90
C SER A 345 16.16 1.22 7.30
N LEU A 346 15.57 0.03 7.42
CA LEU A 346 15.21 -0.54 8.72
C LEU A 346 16.43 -0.67 9.65
N TYR A 347 17.65 -0.83 9.10
CA TYR A 347 18.88 -0.84 9.86
C TYR A 347 19.30 0.55 10.37
N ASP A 348 19.00 1.61 9.62
CA ASP A 348 19.24 2.99 10.06
C ASP A 348 18.36 3.31 11.28
N VAL A 349 17.07 2.99 11.19
CA VAL A 349 16.11 3.17 12.29
C VAL A 349 16.50 2.32 13.51
N LEU A 350 16.94 1.07 13.29
CA LEU A 350 17.44 0.21 14.36
C LEU A 350 18.73 0.75 15.01
N SER A 351 19.62 1.33 14.21
CA SER A 351 20.85 1.94 14.73
C SER A 351 20.53 3.17 15.57
N LEU A 352 19.58 4.01 15.13
CA LEU A 352 19.05 5.13 15.91
C LEU A 352 18.42 4.67 17.23
N TYR A 353 17.60 3.62 17.19
CA TYR A 353 16.97 3.04 18.39
C TYR A 353 17.98 2.54 19.42
N ASN A 354 19.12 2.01 18.96
CA ASN A 354 20.21 1.55 19.84
C ASN A 354 21.18 2.67 20.25
N GLY A 355 21.02 3.90 19.76
CA GLY A 355 21.95 5.02 19.99
C GLY A 355 23.29 4.92 19.22
N ASN A 356 23.37 4.06 18.21
CA ASN A 356 24.57 3.85 17.38
C ASN A 356 24.59 4.79 16.16
N HIS A 357 24.69 6.10 16.40
CA HIS A 357 24.60 7.11 15.33
C HIS A 357 25.69 6.99 14.26
N ASP A 358 26.87 6.46 14.62
CA ASP A 358 27.99 6.22 13.72
C ASP A 358 27.69 5.21 12.61
N ARG A 359 26.65 4.39 12.79
CA ARG A 359 26.24 3.34 11.84
C ARG A 359 25.10 3.76 10.93
N ILE A 360 24.52 4.95 11.14
CA ILE A 360 23.40 5.45 10.35
C ILE A 360 23.93 6.04 9.04
N ARG A 361 23.46 5.51 7.92
CA ARG A 361 23.85 5.95 6.58
C ARG A 361 22.93 7.03 6.03
N ASP A 362 21.66 6.94 6.36
CA ASP A 362 20.68 7.91 5.90
C ASP A 362 20.86 9.26 6.63
N GLN A 363 20.86 10.35 5.85
CA GLN A 363 21.14 11.68 6.40
C GLN A 363 20.00 12.21 7.27
N LEU A 364 18.75 11.89 6.92
CA LEU A 364 17.59 12.35 7.67
C LEU A 364 17.54 11.61 9.02
N VAL A 365 17.59 10.27 8.99
CA VAL A 365 17.58 9.45 10.20
C VAL A 365 18.81 9.74 11.06
N GLY A 366 19.98 9.93 10.44
CA GLY A 366 21.22 10.21 11.15
C GLY A 366 21.26 11.60 11.81
N SER A 367 20.40 12.53 11.37
CA SER A 367 20.26 13.84 12.00
C SER A 367 19.40 13.82 13.26
N MET A 368 18.54 12.80 13.41
CA MET A 368 17.64 12.67 14.56
C MET A 368 18.42 12.37 15.83
N LYS A 369 18.01 12.94 16.96
CA LYS A 369 18.66 12.70 18.26
C LYS A 369 18.40 11.28 18.78
N ASP A 370 17.19 10.80 18.64
CA ASP A 370 16.72 9.51 19.13
C ASP A 370 15.45 9.09 18.37
N ILE A 371 14.90 7.93 18.72
CA ILE A 371 13.71 7.40 18.05
C ILE A 371 12.47 8.27 18.26
N ASP A 372 12.38 8.98 19.39
CA ASP A 372 11.24 9.86 19.70
C ASP A 372 11.27 11.12 18.82
N ASP A 373 12.47 11.63 18.50
CA ASP A 373 12.68 12.73 17.52
C ASP A 373 12.24 12.31 16.10
N LEU A 374 12.55 11.06 15.71
CA LEU A 374 12.10 10.51 14.42
C LEU A 374 10.56 10.33 14.39
N GLU A 375 9.95 9.94 15.51
CA GLU A 375 8.48 9.86 15.62
C GLU A 375 7.81 11.22 15.46
N GLU A 376 8.36 12.27 16.08
CA GLU A 376 7.86 13.64 15.90
C GLU A 376 7.92 14.08 14.43
N TYR A 377 9.02 13.75 13.74
CA TYR A 377 9.12 13.97 12.28
C TYR A 377 8.02 13.21 11.53
N VAL A 378 7.84 11.92 11.80
CA VAL A 378 6.83 11.06 11.16
C VAL A 378 5.41 11.59 11.36
N GLU A 379 5.10 12.10 12.56
CA GLU A 379 3.81 12.71 12.88
C GLU A 379 3.60 13.99 12.05
N LYS A 380 4.59 14.88 12.00
CA LYS A 380 4.50 16.15 11.25
C LYS A 380 4.43 15.92 9.75
N THR A 381 5.07 14.87 9.23
CA THR A 381 5.11 14.60 7.79
C THR A 381 4.08 13.57 7.33
N GLU A 382 3.39 12.85 8.20
CA GLU A 382 2.58 11.67 7.85
C GLU A 382 3.39 10.65 7.02
N ASP A 383 4.58 10.26 7.48
CA ASP A 383 5.43 9.28 6.78
C ASP A 383 5.13 7.85 7.24
N HIS A 384 4.26 7.17 6.49
CA HIS A 384 3.81 5.81 6.84
C HIS A 384 4.90 4.74 6.79
N GLN A 385 5.92 4.91 5.94
CA GLN A 385 6.96 3.90 5.79
C GLN A 385 7.92 3.96 6.97
N LEU A 386 8.38 5.16 7.35
CA LEU A 386 9.17 5.35 8.56
C LEU A 386 8.39 4.97 9.81
N ALA A 387 7.09 5.31 9.91
CA ALA A 387 6.23 4.84 11.00
C ALA A 387 6.26 3.32 11.16
N THR A 388 6.13 2.59 10.04
CA THR A 388 6.17 1.13 10.02
C THR A 388 7.54 0.60 10.47
N MET A 389 8.63 1.24 10.06
CA MET A 389 9.98 0.83 10.48
C MET A 389 10.21 1.02 11.97
N ILE A 390 9.74 2.15 12.52
CA ILE A 390 9.80 2.42 13.96
C ILE A 390 9.04 1.33 14.73
N GLU A 391 7.86 0.94 14.25
CA GLU A 391 7.06 -0.12 14.85
C GLU A 391 7.80 -1.47 14.86
N ILE A 392 8.34 -1.88 13.70
CA ILE A 392 9.15 -3.11 13.58
C ILE A 392 10.33 -3.07 14.56
N VAL A 393 11.06 -1.95 14.63
CA VAL A 393 12.23 -1.80 15.50
C VAL A 393 11.84 -1.81 16.97
N ARG A 394 10.74 -1.15 17.36
CA ARG A 394 10.25 -1.17 18.75
C ARG A 394 9.82 -2.57 19.18
N GLU A 395 9.25 -3.36 18.28
CA GLU A 395 8.77 -4.70 18.59
C GLU A 395 9.90 -5.73 18.68
N TYR A 396 10.81 -5.76 17.71
CA TYR A 396 11.82 -6.81 17.57
C TYR A 396 13.23 -6.38 17.99
N GLY A 397 13.49 -5.06 18.09
CA GLY A 397 14.80 -4.52 18.44
C GLY A 397 15.92 -5.15 17.62
N ASN A 398 16.92 -5.70 18.30
CA ASN A 398 18.09 -6.30 17.65
C ASN A 398 17.80 -7.64 16.95
N GLU A 399 16.68 -8.31 17.23
CA GLU A 399 16.29 -9.58 16.59
C GLU A 399 15.97 -9.40 15.11
N VAL A 400 15.60 -8.18 14.70
CA VAL A 400 15.41 -7.78 13.31
C VAL A 400 16.57 -8.23 12.43
N HIS A 401 17.82 -8.15 12.91
CA HIS A 401 18.98 -8.60 12.12
C HIS A 401 18.91 -10.08 11.73
N GLY A 402 18.63 -10.95 12.71
CA GLY A 402 18.57 -12.41 12.47
C GLY A 402 17.41 -12.77 11.57
N ILE A 403 16.24 -12.18 11.85
CA ILE A 403 15.02 -12.32 11.05
C ILE A 403 15.25 -11.95 9.59
N ILE A 404 15.79 -10.75 9.33
CA ILE A 404 16.02 -10.27 7.97
C ILE A 404 17.03 -11.14 7.24
N LYS A 405 18.06 -11.60 7.95
CA LYS A 405 19.07 -12.50 7.37
C LYS A 405 18.42 -13.80 6.91
N SER A 406 17.65 -14.46 7.78
CA SER A 406 16.94 -15.70 7.43
C SER A 406 15.97 -15.53 6.26
N LEU A 407 15.19 -14.43 6.25
CA LEU A 407 14.29 -14.16 5.13
C LEU A 407 15.04 -13.94 3.81
N LYS A 408 16.19 -13.25 3.83
CA LYS A 408 17.02 -13.03 2.64
C LYS A 408 17.65 -14.31 2.11
N GLU A 409 18.10 -15.21 3.00
CA GLU A 409 18.69 -16.50 2.63
C GLU A 409 17.68 -17.43 1.94
N LEU A 410 16.42 -17.38 2.37
CA LEU A 410 15.32 -18.17 1.78
C LEU A 410 14.68 -17.52 0.55
N HIS A 411 14.89 -16.21 0.34
CA HIS A 411 14.23 -15.47 -0.73
C HIS A 411 14.82 -15.82 -2.11
N THR A 412 14.00 -16.36 -3.00
CA THR A 412 14.37 -16.62 -4.39
C THR A 412 14.22 -15.38 -5.28
N GLY A 413 15.00 -15.30 -6.35
CA GLY A 413 14.87 -14.25 -7.37
C GLY A 413 13.66 -14.48 -8.30
N ASP A 414 13.32 -13.44 -9.08
CA ASP A 414 12.14 -13.42 -9.97
C ASP A 414 12.08 -14.60 -10.95
N GLU A 415 13.24 -15.05 -11.47
CA GLU A 415 13.34 -16.20 -12.38
C GLU A 415 12.89 -17.52 -11.73
N ASP A 416 13.04 -17.62 -10.41
CA ASP A 416 12.75 -18.79 -9.61
C ASP A 416 11.46 -18.63 -8.78
N ARG A 417 10.61 -17.64 -9.10
CA ARG A 417 9.33 -17.40 -8.42
C ARG A 417 8.44 -18.64 -8.37
N SER A 418 8.46 -19.49 -9.40
CA SER A 418 7.65 -20.71 -9.45
C SER A 418 8.12 -21.82 -8.50
N LYS A 419 9.35 -21.73 -7.97
CA LYS A 419 9.89 -22.67 -6.97
C LYS A 419 9.48 -22.33 -5.55
N ALA A 420 8.95 -21.11 -5.32
CA ALA A 420 8.59 -20.65 -3.99
C ALA A 420 7.44 -21.48 -3.41
N GLU A 421 7.64 -21.99 -2.19
CA GLU A 421 6.63 -22.72 -1.43
C GLU A 421 5.56 -21.77 -0.86
N MET A 422 5.95 -20.51 -0.64
CA MET A 422 5.06 -19.42 -0.26
C MET A 422 5.49 -18.11 -0.89
N ILE A 423 4.53 -17.38 -1.43
CA ILE A 423 4.70 -16.00 -1.91
C ILE A 423 4.18 -15.03 -0.85
N PHE A 424 4.95 -14.01 -0.52
CA PHE A 424 4.57 -12.92 0.37
C PHE A 424 4.35 -11.66 -0.46
N SER A 425 3.17 -11.05 -0.32
CA SER A 425 2.84 -9.81 -1.02
C SER A 425 1.96 -8.91 -0.15
N THR A 426 2.18 -7.60 -0.21
CA THR A 426 1.11 -6.69 0.18
C THR A 426 -0.02 -6.71 -0.86
N VAL A 427 -1.22 -6.32 -0.45
CA VAL A 427 -2.39 -6.18 -1.33
C VAL A 427 -2.13 -5.27 -2.53
N HIS A 428 -1.33 -4.22 -2.36
CA HIS A 428 -0.98 -3.30 -3.45
C HIS A 428 -0.10 -3.95 -4.52
N ARG A 429 0.83 -4.82 -4.12
CA ARG A 429 1.74 -5.52 -5.04
C ARG A 429 1.11 -6.78 -5.64
N SER A 430 0.14 -7.38 -4.97
CA SER A 430 -0.60 -8.53 -5.48
C SER A 430 -1.65 -8.14 -6.52
N LYS A 431 -1.96 -6.85 -6.67
CA LYS A 431 -2.89 -6.37 -7.70
C LYS A 431 -2.36 -6.69 -9.10
N GLY A 432 -3.20 -7.33 -9.90
CA GLY A 432 -2.85 -7.87 -11.22
C GLY A 432 -2.24 -9.28 -11.17
N MET A 433 -1.82 -9.76 -10.00
CA MET A 433 -1.42 -11.15 -9.79
C MET A 433 -2.62 -12.03 -9.45
N GLU A 434 -2.42 -13.34 -9.59
CA GLU A 434 -3.41 -14.36 -9.26
C GLU A 434 -2.69 -15.55 -8.61
N TYR A 435 -3.31 -16.14 -7.59
CA TYR A 435 -2.77 -17.26 -6.84
C TYR A 435 -3.81 -18.37 -6.74
N ASP A 436 -3.36 -19.60 -6.62
CA ASP A 436 -4.27 -20.73 -6.46
C ASP A 436 -4.84 -20.77 -5.04
N VAL A 437 -4.00 -20.47 -4.04
CA VAL A 437 -4.38 -20.38 -2.63
C VAL A 437 -3.92 -19.05 -2.05
N VAL A 438 -4.80 -18.36 -1.35
CA VAL A 438 -4.50 -17.10 -0.66
C VAL A 438 -4.70 -17.25 0.84
N TYR A 439 -3.71 -16.82 1.62
CA TYR A 439 -3.76 -16.65 3.07
C TYR A 439 -3.82 -15.17 3.39
N LEU A 440 -4.91 -14.70 4.01
CA LEU A 440 -5.02 -13.31 4.43
C LEU A 440 -4.47 -13.12 5.84
N VAL A 441 -3.68 -12.07 5.99
CA VAL A 441 -3.24 -11.59 7.30
C VAL A 441 -4.40 -10.88 8.00
N ASN A 442 -4.45 -10.92 9.33
CA ASN A 442 -5.46 -10.25 10.14
C ASN A 442 -5.15 -8.75 10.39
N ASP A 443 -4.77 -8.03 9.33
CA ASP A 443 -4.43 -6.60 9.36
C ASP A 443 -5.31 -5.74 8.43
N PHE A 444 -6.39 -6.30 7.90
CA PHE A 444 -7.42 -5.59 7.15
C PHE A 444 -8.53 -5.03 8.07
N LEU A 445 -9.26 -4.05 7.56
CA LEU A 445 -10.46 -3.52 8.20
C LEU A 445 -11.55 -4.59 8.28
N SER A 446 -12.08 -4.83 9.48
CA SER A 446 -13.24 -5.71 9.69
C SER A 446 -14.55 -4.92 9.73
N GLU A 447 -15.67 -5.59 9.46
CA GLU A 447 -16.99 -4.96 9.55
C GLU A 447 -17.29 -4.43 10.97
N GLY A 448 -16.84 -5.15 12.00
CA GLY A 448 -16.98 -4.74 13.40
C GLY A 448 -16.29 -3.39 13.66
N LYS A 449 -15.02 -3.27 13.29
CA LYS A 449 -14.26 -2.01 13.43
C LYS A 449 -14.89 -0.88 12.61
N LEU A 450 -15.39 -1.18 11.41
CA LEU A 450 -16.08 -0.20 10.57
C LEU A 450 -17.33 0.37 11.27
N LYS A 451 -18.12 -0.50 11.90
CA LYS A 451 -19.30 -0.10 12.70
C LYS A 451 -18.87 0.73 13.91
N ASP A 452 -17.85 0.29 14.64
CA ASP A 452 -17.33 1.00 15.82
C ASP A 452 -16.86 2.42 15.44
N LEU A 453 -16.11 2.57 14.34
CA LEU A 453 -15.66 3.88 13.85
C LEU A 453 -16.83 4.79 13.47
N LYS A 454 -17.88 4.24 12.83
CA LYS A 454 -19.08 4.97 12.47
C LYS A 454 -19.86 5.44 13.71
N GLU A 455 -19.98 4.58 14.72
CA GLU A 455 -20.64 4.93 15.99
C GLU A 455 -19.87 5.97 16.78
N LYS A 456 -18.54 5.83 16.87
CA LYS A 456 -17.67 6.84 17.49
C LYS A 456 -17.83 8.21 16.82
N HIS A 457 -17.87 8.28 15.49
CA HIS A 457 -18.08 9.54 14.79
C HIS A 457 -19.46 10.16 15.02
N LYS A 458 -20.52 9.35 15.13
CA LYS A 458 -21.86 9.86 15.48
C LYS A 458 -21.86 10.55 16.85
N ASN A 459 -21.11 10.00 17.80
CA ASN A 459 -21.03 10.50 19.18
C ASN A 459 -20.04 11.67 19.33
N ASP A 460 -18.97 11.69 18.54
CA ASP A 460 -17.95 12.73 18.54
C ASP A 460 -17.78 13.36 17.15
N LYS A 461 -18.50 14.46 16.93
CA LYS A 461 -18.45 15.25 15.68
C LYS A 461 -17.15 16.04 15.50
N SER A 462 -16.19 15.95 16.44
CA SER A 462 -14.93 16.70 16.36
C SER A 462 -13.89 16.06 15.43
N GLY A 463 -14.01 14.76 15.14
CA GLY A 463 -13.15 14.03 14.21
C GLY A 463 -13.76 13.90 12.82
N ALA A 464 -12.94 14.03 11.76
CA ALA A 464 -13.37 13.78 10.39
C ALA A 464 -13.56 12.27 10.14
N PHE A 465 -14.77 11.84 9.79
CA PHE A 465 -15.00 10.49 9.29
C PHE A 465 -14.64 10.44 7.81
N ASP A 466 -13.44 9.98 7.53
CA ASP A 466 -12.91 9.91 6.18
C ASP A 466 -13.53 8.73 5.41
N VAL A 467 -14.67 9.02 4.79
CA VAL A 467 -15.43 8.09 3.95
C VAL A 467 -14.57 7.56 2.79
N ALA A 468 -13.72 8.39 2.20
CA ALA A 468 -12.90 8.01 1.06
C ALA A 468 -11.86 6.96 1.46
N ARG A 469 -11.15 7.21 2.58
CA ARG A 469 -10.18 6.26 3.16
C ARG A 469 -10.84 4.95 3.55
N LEU A 470 -11.99 4.98 4.23
CA LEU A 470 -12.68 3.75 4.65
C LEU A 470 -13.21 2.95 3.44
N ASN A 471 -13.67 3.62 2.38
CA ASN A 471 -14.05 2.95 1.14
C ASN A 471 -12.85 2.26 0.46
N GLU A 472 -11.67 2.89 0.50
CA GLU A 472 -10.45 2.26 0.00
C GLU A 472 -10.04 1.04 0.85
N GLU A 473 -10.18 1.09 2.17
CA GLU A 473 -9.92 -0.08 3.04
C GLU A 473 -10.85 -1.27 2.72
N ILE A 474 -12.12 -1.01 2.38
CA ILE A 474 -13.03 -2.06 1.88
C ILE A 474 -12.56 -2.58 0.52
N ASN A 475 -12.15 -1.70 -0.40
CA ASN A 475 -11.60 -2.09 -1.70
C ASN A 475 -10.34 -2.95 -1.56
N LEU A 476 -9.47 -2.65 -0.60
CA LEU A 476 -8.26 -3.42 -0.31
C LEU A 476 -8.62 -4.85 0.08
N LEU A 477 -9.61 -5.05 0.97
CA LEU A 477 -10.07 -6.39 1.33
C LEU A 477 -10.69 -7.10 0.11
N TYR A 478 -11.53 -6.43 -0.67
CA TYR A 478 -12.09 -6.96 -1.92
C TYR A 478 -11.00 -7.41 -2.91
N VAL A 479 -9.98 -6.57 -3.14
CA VAL A 479 -8.84 -6.92 -4.00
C VAL A 479 -8.14 -8.16 -3.47
N ALA A 480 -7.86 -8.22 -2.17
CA ALA A 480 -7.13 -9.32 -1.54
C ALA A 480 -7.87 -10.66 -1.68
N ILE A 481 -9.16 -10.72 -1.35
CA ILE A 481 -9.95 -11.97 -1.44
C ILE A 481 -10.13 -12.42 -2.89
N THR A 482 -10.20 -11.49 -3.84
CA THR A 482 -10.38 -11.81 -5.27
C THR A 482 -9.09 -12.19 -5.98
N ARG A 483 -7.94 -12.23 -5.28
CA ARG A 483 -6.67 -12.73 -5.86
C ARG A 483 -6.62 -14.26 -5.95
N THR A 484 -7.45 -14.97 -5.17
CA THR A 484 -7.49 -16.43 -5.21
C THR A 484 -8.21 -16.94 -6.46
N ARG A 485 -7.77 -18.09 -6.96
CA ARG A 485 -8.45 -18.88 -8.00
C ARG A 485 -9.21 -20.08 -7.43
N ASN A 486 -8.88 -20.51 -6.21
CA ASN A 486 -9.43 -21.72 -5.63
C ASN A 486 -9.73 -21.57 -4.14
N LYS A 487 -8.72 -21.55 -3.27
CA LYS A 487 -8.90 -21.53 -1.81
C LYS A 487 -8.51 -20.20 -1.19
N LEU A 488 -9.29 -19.77 -0.21
CA LEU A 488 -9.07 -18.60 0.61
C LEU A 488 -9.01 -19.00 2.08
N HIS A 489 -7.87 -18.79 2.71
CA HIS A 489 -7.72 -18.82 4.16
C HIS A 489 -7.90 -17.38 4.67
N ILE A 490 -8.99 -17.13 5.38
CA ILE A 490 -9.37 -15.79 5.83
C ILE A 490 -9.59 -15.77 7.35
N PRO A 491 -9.01 -14.80 8.09
CA PRO A 491 -9.31 -14.61 9.50
C PRO A 491 -10.81 -14.48 9.76
N GLU A 492 -11.31 -15.17 10.77
CA GLU A 492 -12.76 -15.20 11.09
C GLU A 492 -13.36 -13.80 11.25
N ALA A 493 -12.59 -12.86 11.83
CA ALA A 493 -13.00 -11.48 12.02
C ALA A 493 -13.25 -10.68 10.72
N LEU A 494 -12.73 -11.15 9.58
CA LEU A 494 -12.89 -10.51 8.27
C LEU A 494 -14.02 -11.15 7.44
N VAL A 495 -14.64 -12.23 7.94
CA VAL A 495 -15.76 -12.88 7.28
C VAL A 495 -17.07 -12.24 7.77
N PRO A 496 -18.01 -11.88 6.87
CA PRO A 496 -19.33 -11.41 7.27
C PRO A 496 -20.02 -12.37 8.25
N LYS A 497 -20.77 -11.81 9.20
CA LYS A 497 -21.58 -12.62 10.13
C LYS A 497 -22.55 -13.49 9.32
N ASP A 498 -22.73 -14.73 9.76
CA ASP A 498 -23.63 -15.71 9.13
C ASP A 498 -23.26 -16.11 7.69
N PHE A 499 -22.05 -15.77 7.21
CA PHE A 499 -21.60 -16.22 5.89
C PHE A 499 -21.51 -17.76 5.84
N PRO A 500 -22.12 -18.41 4.82
CA PRO A 500 -22.27 -19.85 4.75
C PRO A 500 -20.91 -20.56 4.73
N ALA A 501 -20.89 -21.79 5.25
CA ALA A 501 -19.70 -22.63 5.17
C ALA A 501 -19.41 -22.99 3.70
N SER A 502 -18.14 -22.93 3.33
CA SER A 502 -17.66 -23.30 2.00
C SER A 502 -16.36 -24.08 2.12
N SER A 503 -16.16 -25.07 1.26
CA SER A 503 -14.89 -25.80 1.16
C SER A 503 -13.75 -24.95 0.57
N GLN A 504 -14.09 -23.82 -0.04
CA GLN A 504 -13.16 -22.88 -0.67
C GLN A 504 -12.81 -21.71 0.25
N ILE A 505 -13.60 -21.45 1.28
CA ILE A 505 -13.38 -20.37 2.25
C ILE A 505 -13.12 -20.98 3.63
N ILE A 506 -11.85 -21.03 4.00
CA ILE A 506 -11.36 -21.61 5.24
C ILE A 506 -11.21 -20.49 6.27
N LYS A 507 -12.12 -20.46 7.25
CA LYS A 507 -12.05 -19.52 8.37
C LYS A 507 -10.87 -19.91 9.26
N VAL A 508 -9.89 -19.01 9.40
CA VAL A 508 -8.73 -19.20 10.28
C VAL A 508 -9.04 -18.54 11.61
N LYS A 509 -8.96 -19.31 12.70
CA LYS A 509 -9.03 -18.74 14.04
C LYS A 509 -7.83 -17.83 14.25
N THR A 510 -8.10 -16.56 14.52
CA THR A 510 -7.05 -15.61 14.84
C THR A 510 -6.37 -16.06 16.13
N ARG A 511 -5.04 -16.25 16.13
CA ARG A 511 -4.27 -16.24 17.39
C ARG A 511 -4.56 -14.89 18.03
N GLU A 512 -4.99 -14.84 19.29
CA GLU A 512 -5.20 -13.58 20.02
C GLU A 512 -3.91 -12.76 19.91
N SER A 513 -3.94 -11.77 19.02
CA SER A 513 -2.90 -10.77 18.85
C SER A 513 -3.43 -9.54 19.54
N ASN A 514 -2.56 -8.87 20.30
CA ASN A 514 -2.93 -7.73 21.13
C ASN A 514 -3.86 -6.76 20.36
N PRO A 515 -5.05 -6.43 20.90
CA PRO A 515 -6.02 -5.59 20.19
C PRO A 515 -5.52 -4.16 19.86
N GLU A 516 -4.34 -3.78 20.32
CA GLU A 516 -3.70 -2.48 20.04
C GLU A 516 -3.03 -2.36 18.65
N TYR A 517 -2.80 -3.46 17.92
CA TYR A 517 -2.22 -3.38 16.56
C TYR A 517 -3.16 -2.76 15.52
N ASN A 518 -4.41 -2.51 15.89
CA ASN A 518 -5.46 -1.99 15.01
C ASN A 518 -5.81 -0.52 15.27
N SER A 519 -5.07 0.17 16.13
CA SER A 519 -5.45 1.50 16.63
C SER A 519 -4.33 2.54 16.49
N PHE A 520 -3.72 2.69 15.32
CA PHE A 520 -2.98 3.93 14.98
C PHE A 520 -3.23 4.36 13.53
N SER A 521 -4.52 4.47 13.20
CA SER A 521 -4.98 5.62 12.43
C SER A 521 -5.69 6.57 13.40
N SER A 522 -4.92 7.54 13.93
CA SER A 522 -5.40 8.73 14.63
C SER A 522 -6.55 8.54 15.63
N GLU A 523 -6.22 8.10 16.85
CA GLU A 523 -7.02 8.45 18.03
C GLU A 523 -6.11 9.16 19.04
N LYS A 524 -6.43 10.40 19.42
CA LYS A 524 -6.22 10.89 20.80
C LYS A 524 -6.89 12.25 21.09
N LYS A 525 -7.93 12.13 21.93
CA LYS A 525 -8.43 13.00 23.02
C LYS A 525 -8.03 14.48 23.04
N SER A 526 -9.01 15.34 22.80
CA SER A 526 -9.01 16.77 23.12
C SER A 526 -9.28 17.01 24.61
N GLY A 527 -8.35 17.63 25.32
CA GLY A 527 -8.56 18.22 26.64
C GLY A 527 -8.29 19.72 26.60
N SER A 528 -9.36 20.52 26.55
CA SER A 528 -9.30 21.97 26.57
C SER A 528 -8.90 22.51 27.95
N LYS A 529 -7.94 23.44 27.99
CA LYS A 529 -7.79 24.39 29.11
C LYS A 529 -7.54 25.79 28.58
N GLN A 530 -8.54 26.64 28.76
CA GLN A 530 -8.45 28.09 28.62
C GLN A 530 -7.56 28.67 29.73
N SER A 531 -6.79 29.70 29.39
CA SER A 531 -6.02 30.53 30.33
C SER A 531 -6.92 31.64 30.90
N PRO A 532 -6.63 32.14 32.12
CA PRO A 532 -6.05 33.49 32.17
C PRO A 532 -4.95 33.74 33.23
N ALA A 533 -4.09 34.66 32.84
CA ALA A 533 -3.09 35.53 33.50
C ALA A 533 -2.74 35.47 35.02
N THR A 534 -1.42 35.57 35.24
CA THR A 534 -0.64 36.26 36.33
C THR A 534 -0.76 35.83 37.80
N LYS A 535 0.32 35.20 38.32
CA LYS A 535 1.23 35.73 39.38
C LYS A 535 2.32 34.69 39.72
N LYS A 536 3.55 35.18 39.95
CA LYS A 536 4.73 34.41 40.38
C LYS A 536 4.47 33.74 41.74
N GLN A 537 4.52 32.41 41.78
CA GLN A 537 4.83 31.62 42.97
C GLN A 537 5.68 30.41 42.56
N ILE A 538 6.73 30.17 43.35
CA ILE A 538 7.64 29.02 43.23
C ILE A 538 6.84 27.75 43.52
N VAL A 539 6.64 26.89 42.52
CA VAL A 539 5.94 25.60 42.66
C VAL A 539 6.83 24.49 42.09
N LYS A 540 7.04 23.46 42.91
CA LYS A 540 7.77 22.21 42.61
C LYS A 540 7.31 21.57 41.28
N PRO A 541 8.15 20.76 40.61
CA PRO A 541 7.83 20.23 39.29
C PRO A 541 6.54 19.40 39.35
N LYS A 542 5.51 19.83 38.60
CA LYS A 542 4.29 19.05 38.40
C LYS A 542 4.59 17.92 37.43
N GLU A 543 4.29 16.71 37.87
CA GLU A 543 4.37 15.45 37.13
C GLU A 543 3.63 15.54 35.79
N LYS A 544 4.34 15.19 34.72
CA LYS A 544 3.78 14.95 33.38
C LYS A 544 3.32 13.50 33.31
N ALA A 545 2.03 13.29 33.08
CA ALA A 545 1.42 12.00 32.75
C ALA A 545 1.51 11.79 31.22
N TYR A 546 1.61 10.59 30.62
CA TYR A 546 1.50 9.22 31.11
C TYR A 546 2.64 8.40 30.51
N THR A 547 3.38 7.71 31.35
CA THR A 547 4.60 6.99 31.00
C THR A 547 4.33 5.54 30.58
N VAL A 548 5.08 5.11 29.56
CA VAL A 548 5.46 3.72 29.18
C VAL A 548 5.91 2.85 30.37
N ILE A 549 6.04 3.43 31.57
CA ILE A 549 6.29 2.75 32.84
C ILE A 549 5.15 1.79 33.23
N GLN A 550 3.89 2.01 32.84
CA GLN A 550 2.83 1.01 33.13
C GLN A 550 2.92 -0.25 32.24
N ARG A 551 3.59 -0.22 31.08
CA ARG A 551 3.98 -1.44 30.34
C ARG A 551 5.13 -2.21 31.01
N ARG A 552 5.87 -1.57 31.93
CA ARG A 552 6.82 -2.27 32.82
C ARG A 552 6.15 -2.91 34.03
N GLU A 553 4.87 -2.61 34.30
CA GLU A 553 4.13 -3.21 35.42
C GLU A 553 3.31 -4.43 35.02
N THR A 554 2.90 -4.56 33.75
CA THR A 554 2.16 -5.75 33.25
C THR A 554 3.06 -6.90 32.78
N ASN A 555 4.38 -6.67 32.62
CA ASN A 555 5.37 -7.71 32.33
C ASN A 555 6.69 -7.44 33.07
N LYS A 556 6.64 -7.35 34.41
CA LYS A 556 7.84 -7.15 35.26
C LYS A 556 8.89 -8.24 35.05
N ASP A 557 8.50 -9.41 34.56
CA ASP A 557 9.39 -10.55 34.38
C ASP A 557 10.06 -10.64 33.01
N ALA A 558 9.56 -9.94 31.97
CA ALA A 558 10.07 -10.07 30.61
C ALA A 558 11.57 -9.73 30.46
N TYR A 559 12.08 -8.83 31.31
CA TYR A 559 13.47 -8.33 31.26
C TYR A 559 14.32 -8.68 32.50
N LYS A 560 13.84 -9.53 33.41
CA LYS A 560 14.64 -9.96 34.56
C LYS A 560 15.76 -10.93 34.14
N PRO A 561 16.91 -10.95 34.83
CA PRO A 561 17.90 -12.01 34.64
C PRO A 561 17.24 -13.39 34.80
N TRP A 562 17.68 -14.37 34.01
CA TRP A 562 17.23 -15.75 34.13
C TRP A 562 17.78 -16.36 35.42
N THR A 563 16.94 -17.07 36.17
CA THR A 563 17.39 -17.86 37.33
C THR A 563 17.70 -19.31 36.92
N PRO A 564 18.53 -20.04 37.67
CA PRO A 564 18.81 -21.45 37.41
C PRO A 564 17.55 -22.32 37.35
N GLU A 565 16.52 -21.99 38.12
CA GLU A 565 15.23 -22.68 38.14
C GLU A 565 14.43 -22.43 36.85
N GLN A 566 14.43 -21.18 36.36
CA GLN A 566 13.83 -20.83 35.07
C GLN A 566 14.56 -21.48 33.90
N ASP A 567 15.87 -21.69 34.00
CA ASP A 567 16.63 -22.41 32.99
C ASP A 567 16.29 -23.90 32.96
N TYR A 568 16.08 -24.52 34.13
CA TYR A 568 15.66 -25.92 34.24
C TYR A 568 14.24 -26.11 33.68
N GLU A 569 13.30 -25.26 34.09
CA GLU A 569 11.91 -25.26 33.61
C GLU A 569 11.84 -24.99 32.09
N LEU A 570 12.63 -24.04 31.59
CA LEU A 570 12.72 -23.75 30.16
C LEU A 570 13.16 -24.98 29.35
N LYS A 571 14.17 -25.72 29.83
CA LYS A 571 14.65 -26.95 29.17
C LYS A 571 13.60 -28.05 29.21
N GLU A 572 12.98 -28.28 30.37
CA GLU A 572 11.96 -29.31 30.54
C GLU A 572 10.71 -29.06 29.68
N ILE A 573 10.21 -27.82 29.65
CA ILE A 573 9.04 -27.46 28.83
C ILE A 573 9.37 -27.58 27.33
N TYR A 574 10.60 -27.22 26.94
CA TYR A 574 11.07 -27.33 25.56
C TYR A 574 11.24 -28.79 25.11
N ASP A 575 11.86 -29.63 25.94
CA ASP A 575 12.06 -31.07 25.67
C ASP A 575 10.73 -31.83 25.56
N ASN A 576 9.68 -31.35 26.23
CA ASN A 576 8.32 -31.86 26.12
C ASN A 576 7.58 -31.42 24.82
N GLY A 577 8.26 -30.74 23.90
CA GLY A 577 7.71 -30.35 22.59
C GLY A 577 6.73 -29.17 22.65
N THR A 578 6.76 -28.37 23.72
CA THR A 578 5.87 -27.22 23.87
C THR A 578 6.29 -26.10 22.91
N PRO A 579 5.37 -25.53 22.10
CA PRO A 579 5.70 -24.44 21.20
C PRO A 579 6.27 -23.23 21.94
N ILE A 580 7.32 -22.59 21.40
CA ILE A 580 8.00 -21.40 21.98
C ILE A 580 7.00 -20.30 22.37
N SER A 581 5.91 -20.13 21.62
CA SER A 581 4.86 -19.16 21.94
C SER A 581 4.17 -19.43 23.28
N ARG A 582 3.94 -20.71 23.61
CA ARG A 582 3.39 -21.12 24.91
C ARG A 582 4.43 -21.03 26.01
N ILE A 583 5.69 -21.36 25.72
CA ILE A 583 6.78 -21.19 26.69
C ILE A 583 6.95 -19.70 27.05
N ALA A 584 6.88 -18.82 26.05
CA ALA A 584 6.97 -17.37 26.22
C ALA A 584 5.82 -16.82 27.06
N ALA A 585 4.57 -17.22 26.74
CA ALA A 585 3.41 -16.85 27.54
C ALA A 585 3.49 -17.39 28.98
N HIS A 586 3.94 -18.64 29.15
CA HIS A 586 4.07 -19.30 30.46
C HIS A 586 5.14 -18.65 31.34
N LEU A 587 6.30 -18.32 30.78
CA LEU A 587 7.40 -17.70 31.53
C LEU A 587 7.28 -16.16 31.63
N GLY A 588 6.22 -15.56 31.09
CA GLY A 588 6.07 -14.10 31.03
C GLY A 588 7.20 -13.42 30.24
N ARG A 589 7.75 -14.11 29.24
CA ARG A 589 8.89 -13.67 28.41
C ARG A 589 8.42 -13.40 26.98
N THR A 590 9.22 -12.68 26.20
CA THR A 590 9.03 -12.62 24.75
C THR A 590 9.47 -13.94 24.11
N LYS A 591 8.90 -14.31 22.96
CA LYS A 591 9.33 -15.50 22.20
C LYS A 591 10.84 -15.48 21.91
N GLY A 592 11.36 -14.31 21.55
CA GLY A 592 12.78 -14.10 21.30
C GLY A 592 13.66 -14.30 22.53
N ALA A 593 13.23 -13.87 23.72
CA ALA A 593 13.95 -14.10 24.97
C ALA A 593 14.07 -15.60 25.32
N VAL A 594 13.01 -16.37 25.08
CA VAL A 594 13.00 -17.84 25.28
C VAL A 594 13.99 -18.53 24.33
N ILE A 595 13.94 -18.21 23.03
CA ILE A 595 14.86 -18.78 22.02
C ILE A 595 16.31 -18.41 22.34
N SER A 596 16.57 -17.15 22.68
CA SER A 596 17.90 -16.65 23.04
C SER A 596 18.47 -17.40 24.25
N ARG A 597 17.62 -17.69 25.25
CA ARG A 597 18.07 -18.42 26.43
C ARG A 597 18.33 -19.89 26.15
N LEU A 598 17.47 -20.58 25.40
CA LEU A 598 17.71 -21.96 24.96
C LEU A 598 19.02 -22.09 24.18
N LYS A 599 19.33 -21.12 23.29
CA LYS A 599 20.61 -21.06 22.56
C LYS A 599 21.80 -20.85 23.50
N LYS A 600 21.71 -19.93 24.47
CA LYS A 600 22.78 -19.72 25.48
C LYS A 600 23.00 -20.94 26.38
N LEU A 601 21.98 -21.77 26.58
CA LEU A 601 22.04 -22.99 27.36
C LEU A 601 22.50 -24.22 26.55
N ASN A 602 22.85 -24.04 25.26
CA ASN A 602 23.12 -25.13 24.30
C ASN A 602 22.00 -26.19 24.25
N HIS A 603 20.76 -25.76 24.48
CA HIS A 603 19.58 -26.64 24.58
C HIS A 603 18.53 -26.28 23.52
N TYR A 604 18.96 -25.58 22.48
CA TYR A 604 18.17 -25.31 21.28
C TYR A 604 18.75 -26.17 20.15
N PHE A 605 18.07 -27.26 19.84
CA PHE A 605 18.45 -28.13 18.74
C PHE A 605 18.08 -27.44 17.43
N ASP A 606 19.07 -26.81 16.78
CA ASP A 606 19.05 -26.61 15.33
C ASP A 606 19.21 -28.02 14.72
N ASP A 607 18.11 -28.76 14.56
CA ASP A 607 18.18 -30.06 13.89
C ASP A 607 18.31 -29.86 12.36
N LEU A 608 19.53 -30.19 11.89
CA LEU A 608 19.98 -30.62 10.55
C LEU A 608 18.98 -30.61 9.37
#